data_AF-A0A834XJX4-F1
#
_entry.id   AF-A0A834XJX4-F1
#
_cell.length_a   1.000
_cell.length_b   1.000
_cell.length_c   1.000
_cell.angle_alpha   90.00
_cell.angle_beta   90.00
_cell.angle_gamma   90.00
#
_symmetry.space_group_name_H-M   'P 1'
#
loop_
_entity.id
_entity.type
_entity.pdbx_description
1 polymer ?
#
loop_
_entity_poly.entity_id
_entity_poly.type
_entity_poly.pdbx_seq_one_letter_code
_entity_poly.pdbx_strand_id
1 'polypeptide(L)'
;MKTSLILCVFFLMACLATQGKADCPGFKDCGPLKTGEICTDQCVPYECQADGSYTSSGCAEFRCKKQIGYQETDLSKPFPDCCPRPICG
;
A
#
# COMPACT_ATOMS: atom_id res chain seq x y z
N MET A 1 -44.27 9.16 -16.76
CA MET A 1 -42.92 9.31 -17.36
C MET A 1 -42.02 10.31 -16.62
N LYS A 2 -42.48 11.51 -16.23
CA LYS A 2 -41.62 12.53 -15.58
C LYS A 2 -41.06 12.13 -14.20
N THR A 3 -41.85 11.45 -13.36
CA THR A 3 -41.42 11.01 -12.01
C THR A 3 -40.38 9.90 -12.03
N SER A 4 -40.40 9.03 -13.05
CA SER A 4 -39.43 7.94 -13.20
C SER A 4 -38.03 8.45 -13.55
N LEU A 5 -37.93 9.55 -14.30
CA LEU A 5 -36.67 10.20 -14.67
C LEU A 5 -36.00 10.88 -13.45
N ILE A 6 -36.81 11.47 -12.57
CA ILE A 6 -36.32 12.16 -11.36
C ILE A 6 -35.72 11.17 -10.36
N LEU A 7 -36.34 10.00 -10.19
CA LEU A 7 -35.83 8.93 -9.33
C LEU A 7 -34.49 8.38 -9.83
N CYS A 8 -34.33 8.18 -11.15
CA CYS A 8 -33.06 7.75 -11.72
C CYS A 8 -31.93 8.76 -11.46
N VAL A 9 -32.19 10.06 -11.61
CA VAL A 9 -31.17 11.11 -11.40
C VAL A 9 -30.76 11.18 -9.93
N PHE A 10 -31.71 11.05 -9.00
CA PHE A 10 -31.42 10.99 -7.56
C PHE A 10 -30.58 9.77 -7.19
N PHE A 11 -30.88 8.60 -7.77
CA PHE A 11 -30.14 7.37 -7.51
C PHE A 11 -28.70 7.45 -8.03
N LEU A 12 -28.50 8.04 -9.22
CA LEU A 12 -27.16 8.27 -9.79
C LEU A 12 -26.33 9.24 -8.96
N MET A 13 -26.93 10.34 -8.47
CA MET A 13 -26.23 11.30 -7.59
C MET A 13 -25.84 10.68 -6.24
N ALA A 14 -26.66 9.78 -5.67
CA ALA A 14 -26.31 9.06 -4.45
C ALA A 14 -25.13 8.09 -4.65
N CYS A 15 -25.03 7.43 -5.81
CA CYS A 15 -23.89 6.56 -6.14
C CYS A 15 -22.56 7.32 -6.31
N LEU A 16 -22.59 8.58 -6.74
CA LEU A 16 -21.38 9.41 -6.79
C LEU A 16 -20.92 9.86 -5.39
N ALA A 17 -21.85 10.06 -4.45
CA ALA A 17 -21.53 10.46 -3.09
C ALA A 17 -20.90 9.32 -2.25
N THR A 18 -21.12 8.06 -2.63
CA THR A 18 -20.51 6.90 -1.94
C THR A 18 -19.09 6.59 -2.37
N GLN A 19 -18.51 7.31 -3.36
CA GLN A 19 -17.09 7.20 -3.71
C GLN A 19 -16.22 8.07 -2.78
N GLY A 20 -16.59 8.12 -1.50
CA GLY A 20 -15.82 8.78 -0.45
C GLY A 20 -14.56 7.96 -0.21
N LYS A 21 -13.42 8.55 -0.58
CA LYS A 21 -12.06 8.08 -0.28
C LYS A 21 -12.03 7.42 1.09
N ALA A 22 -11.84 6.10 1.11
CA ALA A 22 -11.53 5.44 2.37
C ALA A 22 -10.08 5.80 2.68
N ASP A 23 -9.90 6.82 3.51
CA ASP A 23 -8.62 7.08 4.16
C ASP A 23 -8.30 5.87 5.04
N CYS A 24 -7.06 5.39 4.98
CA CYS A 24 -6.66 4.21 5.73
C CYS A 24 -6.26 4.60 7.16
N PRO A 25 -6.67 3.81 8.18
CA PRO A 25 -6.34 4.09 9.56
C PRO A 25 -4.85 3.90 9.79
N GLY A 26 -4.22 4.78 10.56
CA GLY A 26 -2.80 4.65 10.90
C GLY A 26 -2.49 3.36 11.66
N PHE A 27 -1.27 2.86 11.50
CA PHE A 27 -0.76 1.66 12.17
C PHE A 27 0.73 1.84 12.52
N LYS A 28 1.12 1.45 13.74
CA LYS A 28 2.50 1.57 14.25
C LYS A 28 3.12 2.95 13.98
N ASP A 29 4.22 3.01 13.21
CA ASP A 29 4.97 4.20 12.84
C ASP A 29 4.32 4.97 11.66
N CYS A 30 3.27 4.41 11.05
CA CYS A 30 2.50 5.04 9.99
C CYS A 30 1.26 5.73 10.58
N GLY A 31 1.17 7.05 10.39
CA GLY A 31 -0.06 7.80 10.68
C GLY A 31 -1.20 7.44 9.71
N PRO A 32 -2.38 8.07 9.85
CA PRO A 32 -3.44 7.95 8.86
C PRO A 32 -2.95 8.32 7.46
N LEU A 33 -3.29 7.51 6.47
CA LEU A 33 -2.85 7.69 5.08
C LEU A 33 -4.06 7.92 4.18
N LYS A 34 -3.90 8.79 3.19
CA LYS A 34 -4.86 8.95 2.10
C LYS A 34 -4.64 7.88 1.04
N THR A 35 -5.68 7.58 0.28
CA THR A 35 -5.56 6.69 -0.89
C THR A 35 -4.40 7.07 -1.80
N GLY A 36 -3.53 6.11 -2.10
CA GLY A 36 -2.32 6.27 -2.91
C GLY A 36 -1.09 6.77 -2.14
N GLU A 37 -1.22 7.13 -0.86
CA GLU A 37 -0.06 7.44 -0.02
C GLU A 37 0.65 6.16 0.44
N ILE A 38 1.97 6.24 0.54
CA ILE A 38 2.84 5.14 0.93
C ILE A 38 3.54 5.50 2.25
N CYS A 39 3.51 4.58 3.21
CA CYS A 39 4.35 4.62 4.40
C CYS A 39 5.23 3.37 4.46
N THR A 40 6.48 3.51 4.93
CA THR A 40 7.39 2.37 5.10
C THR A 40 7.56 2.07 6.58
N ASP A 41 7.20 0.87 7.02
CA ASP A 41 7.44 0.32 8.36
C ASP A 41 8.33 -0.92 8.24
N GLN A 42 9.41 -1.00 9.01
CA GLN A 42 10.33 -2.14 9.03
C GLN A 42 10.78 -2.62 7.62
N CYS A 43 11.18 -1.69 6.74
CA CYS A 43 11.59 -1.98 5.35
C CYS A 43 10.45 -2.56 4.46
N VAL A 44 9.20 -2.41 4.86
CA VAL A 44 8.04 -2.81 4.05
C VAL A 44 7.23 -1.56 3.70
N PRO A 45 7.13 -1.18 2.41
CA PRO A 45 6.20 -0.15 1.97
C PRO A 45 4.76 -0.67 2.03
N TYR A 46 3.87 0.16 2.57
CA TYR A 46 2.44 -0.03 2.65
C TYR A 46 1.76 1.11 1.91
N GLU A 47 0.92 0.78 0.92
CA GLU A 47 0.14 1.72 0.12
C GLU A 47 -1.34 1.62 0.51
N CYS A 48 -1.94 2.76 0.83
CA CYS A 48 -3.37 2.85 1.13
C CYS A 48 -4.22 2.74 -0.14
N GLN A 49 -5.16 1.79 -0.15
CA GLN A 49 -6.06 1.53 -1.28
C GLN A 49 -7.38 2.28 -1.13
N ALA A 50 -8.12 2.43 -2.24
CA ALA A 50 -9.37 3.19 -2.28
C ALA A 50 -10.50 2.57 -1.44
N ASP A 51 -10.40 1.27 -1.11
CA ASP A 51 -11.32 0.54 -0.25
C ASP A 51 -10.94 0.60 1.24
N GLY A 52 -9.88 1.33 1.58
CA GLY A 52 -9.37 1.48 2.94
C GLY A 52 -8.46 0.32 3.39
N SER A 53 -8.17 -0.61 2.49
CA SER A 53 -7.19 -1.67 2.73
C SER A 53 -5.76 -1.20 2.45
N TYR A 54 -4.79 -2.03 2.84
CA TYR A 54 -3.38 -1.81 2.58
C TYR A 54 -2.85 -2.86 1.62
N THR A 55 -2.08 -2.42 0.62
CA THR A 55 -1.19 -3.30 -0.15
C THR A 55 0.22 -3.12 0.36
N SER A 56 0.96 -4.21 0.54
CA SER A 56 2.36 -4.16 0.96
C SER A 56 3.28 -4.87 -0.03
N SER A 57 4.51 -4.38 -0.15
CA SER A 57 5.54 -5.06 -0.95
C SER A 57 6.65 -5.61 -0.03
N GLY A 58 6.79 -6.92 0.01
CA GLY A 58 7.87 -7.57 0.75
C GLY A 58 9.20 -7.50 0.01
N CYS A 59 10.30 -7.73 0.73
CA CYS A 59 11.61 -7.92 0.13
C CYS A 59 11.62 -9.16 -0.78
N ALA A 60 12.29 -9.05 -1.92
CA ALA A 60 12.41 -10.16 -2.87
C ALA A 60 13.28 -11.29 -2.30
N GLU A 61 12.94 -12.54 -2.63
CA GLU A 61 13.79 -13.69 -2.34
C GLU A 61 14.93 -13.76 -3.36
N PHE A 62 16.17 -13.64 -2.90
CA PHE A 62 17.36 -13.73 -3.73
C PHE A 62 18.02 -15.09 -3.59
N ARG A 63 18.43 -15.70 -4.71
CA ARG A 63 19.15 -16.98 -4.74
C ARG A 63 20.46 -16.85 -5.48
N CYS A 64 21.57 -17.22 -4.83
CA CYS A 64 22.89 -17.33 -5.44
C CYS A 64 23.21 -18.81 -5.74
N LYS A 65 24.03 -19.08 -6.76
CA LYS A 65 24.63 -20.43 -6.95
C LYS A 65 25.58 -20.80 -5.81
N LYS A 66 26.34 -19.81 -5.31
CA LYS A 66 27.24 -19.94 -4.17
C LYS A 66 27.06 -18.71 -3.27
N GLN A 67 26.46 -18.93 -2.11
CA GLN A 67 26.29 -17.92 -1.08
C GLN A 67 27.54 -17.93 -0.20
N ILE A 68 28.22 -16.79 -0.11
CA ILE A 68 29.42 -16.59 0.73
C ILE A 68 29.13 -15.75 1.98
N GLY A 69 27.91 -15.23 2.11
CA GLY A 69 27.46 -14.47 3.27
C GLY A 69 26.03 -13.99 3.11
N TYR A 70 25.60 -13.15 4.06
CA TYR A 70 24.28 -12.55 4.07
C TYR A 70 24.39 -11.13 4.63
N GLN A 71 23.78 -10.18 3.93
CA GLN A 71 23.58 -8.82 4.42
C GLN A 71 22.22 -8.78 5.12
N GLU A 72 22.24 -8.45 6.41
CA GLU A 72 21.03 -8.24 7.21
C GLU A 72 20.30 -6.96 6.81
N THR A 73 19.04 -6.84 7.24
CA THR A 73 18.20 -5.65 7.02
C THR A 73 18.88 -4.38 7.54
N ASP A 74 18.91 -3.34 6.70
CA ASP A 74 19.51 -2.04 7.03
C ASP A 74 18.43 -0.94 7.01
N LEU A 75 17.81 -0.70 8.17
CA LEU A 75 16.73 0.30 8.31
C LEU A 75 17.22 1.75 8.14
N SER A 76 18.53 1.99 7.99
CA SER A 76 19.04 3.33 7.64
C SER A 76 18.84 3.69 6.17
N LYS A 77 18.43 2.72 5.33
CA LYS A 77 18.22 2.89 3.89
C LYS A 77 16.74 2.83 3.53
N PRO A 78 16.32 3.45 2.41
CA PRO A 78 14.97 3.29 1.89
C PRO A 78 14.76 1.91 1.29
N PHE A 79 13.51 1.46 1.18
CA PHE A 79 13.16 0.31 0.35
C PHE A 79 13.50 0.62 -1.13
N PRO A 80 14.07 -0.32 -1.90
CA PRO A 80 14.39 -1.72 -1.55
C PRO A 80 15.79 -1.93 -0.96
N ASP A 81 16.60 -0.88 -0.77
CA ASP A 81 18.00 -1.00 -0.33
C ASP A 81 18.16 -1.42 1.14
N CYS A 82 17.12 -1.28 1.96
CA CYS A 82 17.08 -1.82 3.32
C CYS A 82 16.89 -3.35 3.37
N CYS A 83 16.52 -3.99 2.25
CA CYS A 83 16.19 -5.40 2.24
C CYS A 83 17.43 -6.29 2.49
N PRO A 84 17.24 -7.41 3.21
CA PRO A 84 18.30 -8.39 3.38
C PRO A 84 18.60 -9.09 2.04
N ARG A 85 19.88 -9.41 1.81
CA ARG A 85 20.31 -10.06 0.56
C ARG A 85 21.53 -10.95 0.76
N PRO A 86 21.63 -12.08 0.04
CA PRO A 86 22.82 -12.91 0.09
C PRO A 86 24.00 -12.22 -0.58
N ILE A 87 25.20 -12.48 -0.04
CA ILE A 87 26.45 -12.11 -0.70
C ILE A 87 26.84 -13.29 -1.59
N CYS A 88 26.87 -13.08 -2.91
CA CYS A 88 27.26 -14.12 -3.87
C CYS A 88 28.76 -14.03 -4.20
N GLY A 89 29.42 -15.17 -4.42
CA GLY A 89 30.82 -15.24 -4.87
C GLY A 89 31.22 -16.60 -5.43
#